data_AF-I4F0E8-F1
#
_entry.id   AF-I4F0E8-F1
#
_cell.length_a   1.000
_cell.length_b   1.000
_cell.length_c   1.000
_cell.angle_alpha   90.00
_cell.angle_beta   90.00
_cell.angle_gamma   90.00
#
_symmetry.space_group_name_H-M   'P 1'
#
loop_
_entity.id
_entity.type
_entity.pdbx_description
1 polymer ?
#
loop_
_entity_poly.entity_id
_entity_poly.type
_entity_poly.pdbx_seq_one_letter_code
_entity_poly.pdbx_strand_id
1 'polypeptide(L)'
;MTDHEVTMTSGGIAQWGRALPLRGEMTTVTFEADLMTKLVLSGNAGPTFFRSVFIGMDEVDVDGSTPRGHGVVRLEDPRSGDLLLGHVDWFMVDGKDKGQFTFDDGTGRWKGVAGEIAVDLEFCAQDPEIPLNSGVPVKGLAFIEGTGRFTVRD
;
A
#
# COMPACT_ATOMS: atom_id res chain seq x y z
N MET A 1 -25.65 5.52 -3.03
CA MET A 1 -24.50 4.79 -2.48
C MET A 1 -24.67 3.38 -2.94
N THR A 2 -23.71 2.89 -3.70
CA THR A 2 -23.79 1.58 -4.37
C THR A 2 -22.53 0.80 -4.02
N ASP A 3 -22.71 -0.48 -3.71
CA ASP A 3 -21.62 -1.39 -3.37
C ASP A 3 -21.03 -1.99 -4.63
N HIS A 4 -19.70 -2.02 -4.70
CA HIS A 4 -18.94 -2.65 -5.77
C HIS A 4 -17.89 -3.57 -5.18
N GLU A 5 -17.74 -4.75 -5.79
CA GLU A 5 -16.51 -5.51 -5.64
C GLU A 5 -15.38 -4.72 -6.31
N VAL A 6 -14.22 -4.70 -5.69
CA VAL A 6 -13.03 -4.02 -6.22
C VAL A 6 -11.86 -4.99 -6.29
N THR A 7 -11.12 -4.94 -7.39
CA THR A 7 -9.79 -5.53 -7.51
C THR A 7 -8.76 -4.42 -7.61
N MET A 8 -7.69 -4.54 -6.85
CA MET A 8 -6.55 -3.63 -6.85
C MET A 8 -5.31 -4.36 -7.35
N THR A 9 -4.58 -3.73 -8.27
CA THR A 9 -3.21 -4.12 -8.62
C THR A 9 -2.35 -2.86 -8.58
N SER A 10 -1.23 -2.90 -7.89
CA SER A 10 -0.29 -1.78 -7.79
C SER A 10 1.14 -2.26 -7.98
N GLY A 11 1.99 -1.42 -8.56
CA GLY A 11 3.40 -1.72 -8.73
C GLY A 11 4.25 -0.49 -8.98
N GLY A 12 5.52 -0.56 -8.57
CA GLY A 12 6.48 0.53 -8.71
C GLY A 12 7.62 0.43 -7.71
N ILE A 13 8.02 1.58 -7.15
CA ILE A 13 9.20 1.69 -6.30
C ILE A 13 8.77 2.03 -4.87
N ALA A 14 9.40 1.38 -3.91
CA ALA A 14 9.33 1.74 -2.50
C ALA A 14 10.72 1.97 -1.94
N GLN A 15 10.81 2.74 -0.86
CA GLN A 15 12.04 3.02 -0.16
C GLN A 15 11.79 2.96 1.34
N TRP A 16 12.58 2.16 2.03
CA TRP A 16 12.74 2.23 3.47
C TRP A 16 13.84 3.24 3.80
N GLY A 17 13.53 4.09 4.76
CA GLY A 17 14.46 5.07 5.31
C GLY A 17 15.48 4.42 6.25
N ARG A 18 16.10 5.26 7.08
CA ARG A 18 17.05 4.78 8.10
C ARG A 18 16.31 3.94 9.16
N ALA A 19 16.89 2.80 9.50
CA ALA A 19 16.40 1.99 10.61
C ALA A 19 16.68 2.65 11.97
N LEU A 20 15.67 2.69 12.82
CA LEU A 20 15.75 3.17 14.20
C LEU A 20 15.52 1.99 15.15
N PRO A 21 16.31 1.87 16.23
CA PRO A 21 16.08 0.84 17.22
C PRO A 21 14.73 1.06 17.92
N LEU A 22 13.95 -0.01 18.08
CA LEU A 22 12.64 0.05 18.74
C LEU A 22 12.67 -0.67 20.10
N ARG A 23 12.59 -2.01 20.10
CA ARG A 23 12.63 -2.87 21.29
C ARG A 23 13.27 -4.21 20.97
N GLY A 24 14.13 -4.69 21.86
CA GLY A 24 14.87 -5.93 21.61
C GLY A 24 15.81 -5.71 20.43
N GLU A 25 15.80 -6.65 19.48
CA GLU A 25 16.58 -6.58 18.25
C GLU A 25 15.79 -6.01 17.06
N MET A 26 14.51 -5.67 17.25
CA MET A 26 13.67 -5.08 16.21
C MET A 26 14.02 -3.63 15.93
N THR A 27 13.88 -3.26 14.66
CA THR A 27 14.00 -1.88 14.20
C THR A 27 12.67 -1.38 13.64
N THR A 28 12.56 -0.07 13.47
CA THR A 28 11.50 0.55 12.69
C THR A 28 12.09 1.41 11.60
N VAL A 29 11.45 1.43 10.44
CA VAL A 29 11.80 2.27 9.29
C VAL A 29 10.59 3.10 8.90
N THR A 30 10.82 4.33 8.45
CA THR A 30 9.81 5.04 7.66
C THR A 30 9.85 4.53 6.23
N PHE A 31 8.71 4.30 5.60
CA PHE A 31 8.67 3.95 4.19
C PHE A 31 7.98 5.02 3.35
N GLU A 32 8.38 5.10 2.09
CA GLU A 32 7.72 5.86 1.03
C GLU A 32 7.59 4.98 -0.21
N ALA A 33 6.42 4.91 -0.82
CA ALA A 33 6.19 4.18 -2.07
C ALA A 33 5.53 5.10 -3.11
N ASP A 34 6.08 5.11 -4.34
CA ASP A 34 5.49 5.75 -5.52
C ASP A 34 5.18 4.66 -6.55
N LEU A 35 3.88 4.41 -6.74
CA LEU A 35 3.35 3.29 -7.49
C LEU A 35 2.30 3.75 -8.50
N MET A 36 2.07 2.94 -9.53
CA MET A 36 0.84 3.02 -10.31
C MET A 36 -0.16 1.97 -9.80
N THR A 37 -1.36 2.42 -9.47
CA THR A 37 -2.46 1.55 -9.02
C THR A 37 -3.55 1.48 -10.07
N LYS A 38 -4.04 0.27 -10.34
CA LYS A 38 -5.21 -0.02 -11.16
C LYS A 38 -6.32 -0.53 -10.25
N LEU A 39 -7.49 0.12 -10.28
CA LEU A 39 -8.71 -0.37 -9.65
C LEU A 39 -9.73 -0.79 -10.71
N VAL A 40 -10.33 -1.96 -10.50
CA VAL A 40 -11.45 -2.46 -11.31
C VAL A 40 -12.65 -2.63 -10.38
N LEU A 41 -13.74 -1.90 -10.65
CA LEU A 41 -14.98 -1.98 -9.88
C LEU A 41 -16.02 -2.79 -10.66
N SER A 42 -16.74 -3.69 -9.99
CA SER A 42 -17.85 -4.43 -10.58
C SER A 42 -18.91 -3.47 -11.14
N GLY A 43 -19.38 -3.71 -12.37
CA GLY A 43 -20.38 -2.87 -13.03
C GLY A 43 -19.84 -1.62 -13.72
N ASN A 44 -18.55 -1.29 -13.55
CA ASN A 44 -17.89 -0.25 -14.34
C ASN A 44 -17.35 -0.79 -15.66
N ALA A 45 -17.41 0.03 -16.72
CA ALA A 45 -17.02 -0.36 -18.07
C ALA A 45 -15.50 -0.55 -18.26
N GLY A 46 -14.66 -0.08 -17.31
CA GLY A 46 -13.22 -0.21 -17.43
C GLY A 46 -12.45 0.15 -16.16
N PRO A 47 -11.13 -0.14 -16.15
CA PRO A 47 -10.25 0.16 -15.02
C PRO A 47 -10.06 1.67 -14.82
N THR A 48 -9.87 2.07 -13.56
CA THR A 48 -9.36 3.40 -13.21
C THR A 48 -7.90 3.27 -12.78
N PHE A 49 -7.04 4.18 -13.23
CA PHE A 49 -5.61 4.16 -12.95
C PHE A 49 -5.23 5.39 -12.13
N PHE A 50 -4.35 5.20 -11.15
CA PHE A 50 -3.95 6.23 -10.20
C PHE A 50 -2.43 6.29 -10.08
N ARG A 51 -1.89 7.51 -9.98
CA ARG A 51 -0.60 7.69 -9.31
C ARG A 51 -0.83 7.52 -7.81
N SER A 52 0.02 6.75 -7.16
CA SER A 52 -0.18 6.30 -5.79
C SER A 52 1.01 6.67 -4.96
N VAL A 53 0.78 7.32 -3.83
CA VAL A 53 1.82 7.63 -2.84
C VAL A 53 1.40 7.03 -1.51
N PHE A 54 2.22 6.12 -0.98
CA PHE A 54 2.04 5.53 0.35
C PHE A 54 3.19 5.96 1.23
N ILE A 55 2.90 6.41 2.45
CA ILE A 55 3.93 6.77 3.42
C ILE A 55 3.54 6.21 4.79
N GLY A 56 4.52 5.73 5.55
CA GLY A 56 4.22 5.10 6.82
C GLY A 56 5.45 4.63 7.57
N MET A 57 5.22 3.69 8.48
CA MET A 57 6.24 3.07 9.30
C MET A 57 6.07 1.55 9.30
N ASP A 58 7.18 0.86 9.11
CA ASP A 58 7.29 -0.60 9.21
C ASP A 58 8.14 -0.96 10.44
N GLU A 59 7.74 -2.01 11.14
CA GLU A 59 8.59 -2.71 12.11
C GLU A 59 9.30 -3.85 11.39
N VAL A 60 10.63 -3.88 11.47
CA VAL A 60 11.48 -4.85 10.76
C VAL A 60 12.24 -5.70 11.77
N ASP A 61 12.10 -7.02 11.64
CA ASP A 61 12.77 -7.99 12.49
C ASP A 61 14.21 -8.29 12.00
N VAL A 62 14.97 -9.03 12.79
CA VAL A 62 16.39 -9.35 12.55
C VAL A 62 16.63 -10.17 11.30
N ASP A 63 15.62 -10.88 10.81
CA ASP A 63 15.67 -11.64 9.56
C ASP A 63 15.26 -10.82 8.32
N GLY A 64 14.88 -9.55 8.53
CA GLY A 64 14.40 -8.65 7.49
C GLY A 64 12.90 -8.75 7.21
N SER A 65 12.16 -9.58 7.95
CA SER A 65 10.70 -9.65 7.84
C SER A 65 10.01 -8.43 8.43
N THR A 66 8.80 -8.13 7.94
CA THR A 66 8.00 -6.98 8.37
C THR A 66 6.74 -7.43 9.10
N PRO A 67 6.82 -7.84 10.38
CA PRO A 67 5.68 -8.40 11.10
C PRO A 67 4.50 -7.43 11.21
N ARG A 68 4.76 -6.13 11.23
CA ARG A 68 3.75 -5.07 11.36
C ARG A 68 4.19 -3.80 10.66
N GLY A 69 3.25 -3.06 10.12
CA GLY A 69 3.46 -1.72 9.60
C GLY A 69 2.13 -0.98 9.47
N HIS A 70 2.19 0.34 9.31
CA HIS A 70 1.02 1.16 9.03
C HIS A 70 1.39 2.40 8.24
N GLY A 71 0.45 2.93 7.45
CA GLY A 71 0.69 4.14 6.67
C GLY A 71 -0.58 4.79 6.16
N VAL A 72 -0.41 5.93 5.51
CA VAL A 72 -1.47 6.64 4.78
C VAL A 72 -1.30 6.45 3.28
N VAL A 73 -2.42 6.51 2.58
CA VAL A 73 -2.55 6.15 1.17
C VAL A 73 -3.20 7.31 0.44
N ARG A 74 -2.55 7.78 -0.63
CA ARG A 74 -3.11 8.77 -1.56
C ARG A 74 -3.06 8.24 -2.98
N LEU A 75 -4.24 8.05 -3.57
CA LEU A 75 -4.42 7.70 -4.98
C LEU A 75 -4.97 8.92 -5.74
N GLU A 76 -4.28 9.34 -6.80
CA GLU A 76 -4.66 10.47 -7.64
C GLU A 76 -4.91 10.00 -9.07
N ASP A 77 -6.12 10.23 -9.58
CA ASP A 77 -6.43 9.99 -10.99
C ASP A 77 -5.71 11.07 -11.83
N PRO A 78 -4.72 10.69 -12.67
CA PRO A 78 -3.92 11.66 -13.41
C PRO A 78 -4.72 12.38 -14.50
N ARG A 79 -5.95 11.94 -14.82
CA ARG A 79 -6.79 12.52 -15.86
C ARG A 79 -7.75 13.58 -15.29
N SER A 80 -8.30 13.34 -14.10
CA SER A 80 -9.25 14.26 -13.46
C SER A 80 -8.67 15.07 -12.30
N GLY A 81 -7.59 14.58 -11.67
CA GLY A 81 -7.09 15.09 -10.39
C GLY A 81 -7.92 14.65 -9.18
N ASP A 82 -8.90 13.75 -9.38
CA ASP A 82 -9.69 13.22 -8.27
C ASP A 82 -8.81 12.36 -7.35
N LEU A 83 -9.08 12.46 -6.05
CA LEU A 83 -8.35 11.78 -5.01
C LEU A 83 -9.18 10.68 -4.38
N LEU A 84 -8.51 9.59 -4.03
CA LEU A 84 -9.01 8.53 -3.16
C LEU A 84 -7.98 8.35 -2.04
N LEU A 85 -8.43 8.53 -0.80
CA LEU A 85 -7.60 8.65 0.39
C LEU A 85 -7.93 7.54 1.39
N GLY A 86 -6.92 7.11 2.12
CA GLY A 86 -7.09 6.06 3.11
C GLY A 86 -5.84 5.79 3.92
N HIS A 87 -5.83 4.63 4.56
CA HIS A 87 -4.70 4.07 5.29
C HIS A 87 -4.48 2.61 4.93
N VAL A 88 -3.32 2.09 5.34
CA VAL A 88 -2.97 0.69 5.19
C VAL A 88 -2.33 0.18 6.47
N ASP A 89 -2.69 -1.03 6.86
CA ASP A 89 -2.02 -1.81 7.90
C ASP A 89 -1.34 -3.01 7.25
N TRP A 90 -0.04 -3.18 7.52
CA TRP A 90 0.77 -4.31 7.05
C TRP A 90 0.94 -5.34 8.16
N PHE A 91 0.93 -6.62 7.79
CA PHE A 91 1.12 -7.74 8.72
C PHE A 91 1.55 -9.00 7.98
N MET A 92 2.09 -9.97 8.71
CA MET A 92 2.45 -11.27 8.14
C MET A 92 1.41 -12.36 8.43
N VAL A 93 1.12 -13.19 7.42
CA VAL A 93 0.33 -14.43 7.56
C VAL A 93 1.07 -15.57 6.86
N ASP A 94 1.38 -16.63 7.60
CA ASP A 94 2.10 -17.81 7.10
C ASP A 94 3.39 -17.48 6.32
N GLY A 95 4.14 -16.48 6.83
CA GLY A 95 5.41 -16.02 6.24
C GLY A 95 5.27 -15.19 4.96
N LYS A 96 4.06 -14.68 4.67
CA LYS A 96 3.79 -13.78 3.54
C LYS A 96 3.35 -12.42 4.03
N ASP A 97 3.83 -11.37 3.36
CA ASP A 97 3.38 -10.01 3.62
C ASP A 97 1.94 -9.82 3.10
N LYS A 98 1.08 -9.33 4.00
CA LYS A 98 -0.31 -9.01 3.75
C LYS A 98 -0.58 -7.57 4.15
N GLY A 99 -1.65 -7.01 3.61
CA GLY A 99 -2.11 -5.69 4.01
C GLY A 99 -3.63 -5.57 4.01
N GLN A 100 -4.11 -4.61 4.78
CA GLN A 100 -5.49 -4.17 4.76
C GLN A 100 -5.51 -2.68 4.41
N PHE A 101 -5.97 -2.35 3.21
CA PHE A 101 -6.27 -0.98 2.85
C PHE A 101 -7.67 -0.63 3.33
N THR A 102 -7.82 0.58 3.87
CA THR A 102 -9.10 1.16 4.26
C THR A 102 -9.20 2.55 3.65
N PHE A 103 -10.20 2.77 2.82
CA PHE A 103 -10.48 4.05 2.16
C PHE A 103 -11.74 4.66 2.74
N ASP A 104 -11.64 5.91 3.17
CA ASP A 104 -12.69 6.61 3.92
C ASP A 104 -12.92 8.05 3.46
N ASP A 105 -12.13 8.55 2.49
CA ASP A 105 -12.32 9.87 1.91
C ASP A 105 -11.89 9.93 0.43
N GLY A 106 -12.38 10.95 -0.27
CA GLY A 106 -12.06 11.20 -1.66
C GLY A 106 -12.74 12.43 -2.24
N THR A 107 -12.39 12.75 -3.48
CA THR A 107 -12.95 13.89 -4.23
C THR A 107 -13.62 13.42 -5.53
N GLY A 108 -14.39 14.31 -6.17
CA GLY A 108 -15.09 14.01 -7.42
C GLY A 108 -15.98 12.76 -7.29
N ARG A 109 -15.76 11.78 -8.17
CA ARG A 109 -16.49 10.49 -8.16
C ARG A 109 -16.23 9.63 -6.91
N TRP A 110 -15.15 9.90 -6.17
CA TRP A 110 -14.77 9.18 -4.95
C TRP A 110 -15.28 9.86 -3.68
N LYS A 111 -16.02 10.96 -3.80
CA LYS A 111 -16.51 11.71 -2.64
C LYS A 111 -17.42 10.84 -1.75
N GLY A 112 -17.00 10.65 -0.51
CA GLY A 112 -17.73 9.82 0.48
C GLY A 112 -17.62 8.33 0.22
N VAL A 113 -16.58 7.90 -0.50
CA VAL A 113 -16.20 6.49 -0.60
C VAL A 113 -15.95 5.90 0.79
N ALA A 114 -16.35 4.65 0.97
CA ALA A 114 -15.98 3.85 2.12
C ALA A 114 -15.68 2.43 1.65
N GLY A 115 -14.60 1.83 2.12
CA GLY A 115 -14.35 0.43 1.79
C GLY A 115 -12.96 -0.07 2.13
N GLU A 116 -12.82 -1.37 1.95
CA GLU A 116 -11.68 -2.14 2.44
C GLU A 116 -11.18 -3.07 1.33
N ILE A 117 -9.86 -3.20 1.21
CA ILE A 117 -9.20 -4.13 0.27
C ILE A 117 -8.12 -4.92 1.03
N ALA A 118 -8.30 -6.23 1.13
CA ALA A 118 -7.28 -7.12 1.62
C ALA A 118 -6.31 -7.44 0.47
N VAL A 119 -5.01 -7.35 0.74
CA VAL A 119 -3.97 -7.46 -0.28
C VAL A 119 -2.84 -8.42 0.12
N ASP A 120 -2.17 -8.91 -0.89
CA ASP A 120 -0.84 -9.52 -0.84
C ASP A 120 0.18 -8.47 -1.26
N LEU A 121 1.32 -8.45 -0.57
CA LEU A 121 2.45 -7.57 -0.88
C LEU A 121 3.67 -8.44 -1.22
N GLU A 122 4.35 -8.07 -2.29
CA GLU A 122 5.68 -8.57 -2.62
C GLU A 122 6.64 -7.38 -2.63
N PHE A 123 7.69 -7.47 -1.83
CA PHE A 123 8.74 -6.45 -1.74
C PHE A 123 10.11 -7.09 -1.87
N CYS A 124 10.98 -6.50 -2.69
CA CYS A 124 12.38 -6.91 -2.78
C CYS A 124 13.29 -5.70 -2.95
N ALA A 125 14.50 -5.78 -2.38
CA ALA A 125 15.52 -4.77 -2.60
C ALA A 125 15.92 -4.73 -4.09
N GLN A 126 16.10 -3.52 -4.62
CA GLN A 126 16.63 -3.32 -5.98
C GLN A 126 18.09 -3.75 -6.06
N ASP A 127 18.84 -3.52 -4.98
CA ASP A 127 20.20 -3.98 -4.81
C ASP A 127 20.18 -5.25 -3.94
N PRO A 128 20.43 -6.44 -4.50
CA PRO A 128 20.42 -7.69 -3.74
C PRO A 128 21.59 -7.78 -2.74
N GLU A 129 22.60 -6.91 -2.85
CA GLU A 129 23.71 -6.86 -1.89
C GLU A 129 23.35 -6.09 -0.61
N ILE A 130 22.27 -5.32 -0.62
CA ILE A 130 21.76 -4.58 0.54
C ILE A 130 20.57 -5.36 1.13
N PRO A 131 20.78 -6.12 2.22
CA PRO A 131 19.69 -6.84 2.84
C PRO A 131 18.72 -5.86 3.53
N LEU A 132 17.47 -6.31 3.67
CA LEU A 132 16.37 -5.52 4.24
C LEU A 132 16.65 -5.05 5.67
N ASN A 133 17.40 -5.84 6.44
CA ASN A 133 17.82 -5.56 7.82
C ASN A 133 19.20 -4.86 7.92
N SER A 134 19.75 -4.35 6.83
CA SER A 134 21.10 -3.73 6.81
C SER A 134 21.26 -2.49 7.70
N GLY A 135 20.15 -1.88 8.12
CA GLY A 135 20.12 -0.66 8.93
C GLY A 135 20.34 0.64 8.16
N VAL A 136 20.70 0.55 6.87
CA VAL A 136 20.78 1.70 5.96
C VAL A 136 19.50 1.80 5.12
N PRO A 137 19.22 2.94 4.48
CA PRO A 137 18.08 3.06 3.58
C PRO A 137 18.10 2.01 2.46
N VAL A 138 16.96 1.38 2.22
CA VAL A 138 16.79 0.32 1.21
C VAL A 138 15.80 0.80 0.17
N LYS A 139 16.20 0.77 -1.10
CA LYS A 139 15.29 1.00 -2.23
C LYS A 139 14.87 -0.34 -2.80
N GLY A 140 13.58 -0.50 -3.07
CA GLY A 140 13.01 -1.75 -3.51
C GLY A 140 11.94 -1.60 -4.58
N LEU A 141 11.56 -2.74 -5.15
CA LEU A 141 10.36 -2.88 -5.97
C LEU A 141 9.24 -3.38 -5.06
N ALA A 142 8.06 -2.81 -5.24
CA ALA A 142 6.86 -3.24 -4.55
C ALA A 142 5.80 -3.63 -5.57
N PHE A 143 5.09 -4.73 -5.29
CA PHE A 143 3.92 -5.16 -6.03
C PHE A 143 2.82 -5.55 -5.04
N ILE A 144 1.61 -5.04 -5.27
CA ILE A 144 0.46 -5.24 -4.38
C ILE A 144 -0.71 -5.73 -5.23
N GLU A 145 -1.37 -6.79 -4.80
CA GLU A 145 -2.60 -7.26 -5.44
C GLU A 145 -3.62 -7.69 -4.40
N GLY A 146 -4.89 -7.38 -4.63
CA GLY A 146 -5.94 -7.78 -3.71
C GLY A 146 -7.34 -7.49 -4.18
N THR A 147 -8.29 -7.88 -3.35
CA THR A 147 -9.72 -7.71 -3.60
C THR A 147 -10.43 -7.21 -2.36
N GLY A 148 -11.58 -6.59 -2.58
CA GLY A 148 -12.30 -5.90 -1.53
C GLY A 148 -13.66 -5.42 -1.97
N ARG A 149 -14.21 -4.49 -1.18
CA ARG A 149 -15.49 -3.85 -1.46
C ARG A 149 -15.44 -2.37 -1.19
N PHE A 150 -15.98 -1.59 -2.12
CA PHE A 150 -16.21 -0.16 -1.97
C PHE A 150 -17.69 0.16 -2.03
N THR A 151 -18.09 1.16 -1.27
CA THR A 151 -19.36 1.85 -1.45
C THR A 151 -19.07 3.25 -2.02
N VAL A 152 -19.60 3.56 -3.20
CA VAL A 152 -19.39 4.86 -3.89
C VAL A 152 -20.71 5.56 -4.20
N ARG A 153 -20.65 6.85 -4.55
CA ARG A 153 -21.79 7.60 -5.09
C ARG A 153 -21.78 7.44 -6.61
N ASP A 154 -22.88 6.93 -7.16
CA ASP A 154 -23.16 6.97 -8.60
C ASP A 154 -23.55 8.39 -9.06
#